data_AF-A0A1N7SHI3-F1
#
_entry.id   AF-A0A1N7SHI3-F1
#
_cell.length_a   1.000
_cell.length_b   1.000
_cell.length_c   1.000
_cell.angle_alpha   90.00
_cell.angle_beta   90.00
_cell.angle_gamma   90.00
#
_symmetry.space_group_name_H-M   'P 1'
#
loop_
_entity.id
_entity.type
_entity.pdbx_description
1 polymer ?
#
loop_
_entity_poly.entity_id
_entity_poly.type
_entity_poly.pdbx_seq_one_letter_code
_entity_poly.pdbx_strand_id
1 'polypeptide(L)'
;MEYFDLLRFCATVAVCAAVYLLLARRLADAVHPMRLELAREGEALLAAGRLRDADADYVRFCLDNAFNGMVAFWGVLLMPFLSAWIIAGLCLPHTDTAFRTIPHPRVEPRARGTSPVDPITDLFCRSAFAANPMCGVIVVAQMGIVAAIVVLMTGQLRSAKSLSRAVVDAESAVRARLRFGARAT
;
A
#
# COMPACT_ATOMS: atom_id res chain seq x y z
N MET A 1 6.92 -30.75 -28.58
CA MET A 1 7.86 -30.05 -27.69
C MET A 1 9.03 -30.97 -27.47
N GLU A 2 10.20 -30.60 -27.98
CA GLU A 2 11.40 -31.41 -27.80
C GLU A 2 11.85 -31.33 -26.35
N TYR A 3 12.44 -32.40 -25.81
CA TYR A 3 12.97 -32.46 -24.43
C TYR A 3 13.87 -31.24 -24.10
N PHE A 4 14.55 -30.71 -25.11
CA PHE A 4 15.40 -29.54 -25.02
C PHE A 4 14.63 -28.24 -24.72
N ASP A 5 13.41 -28.07 -25.25
CA ASP A 5 12.57 -26.91 -24.97
C ASP A 5 12.07 -26.92 -23.52
N LEU A 6 11.69 -28.10 -23.02
CA LEU A 6 11.28 -28.27 -21.63
C LEU A 6 12.43 -27.96 -20.67
N LEU A 7 13.65 -28.44 -20.97
CA LEU A 7 14.84 -28.15 -20.17
C LEU A 7 15.15 -26.63 -20.15
N ARG A 8 15.10 -25.97 -21.30
CA ARG A 8 15.29 -24.51 -21.42
C ARG A 8 14.24 -23.73 -20.65
N PHE A 9 12.98 -24.15 -20.73
CA PHE A 9 11.88 -23.54 -19.98
C PHE A 9 12.11 -23.67 -18.47
N CYS A 10 12.37 -24.89 -17.98
CA CYS A 10 12.65 -25.14 -16.56
C CYS A 10 13.87 -24.35 -16.06
N ALA A 11 14.95 -24.29 -16.83
CA ALA A 11 16.14 -23.50 -16.48
C ALA A 11 15.81 -22.00 -16.40
N THR A 12 15.02 -21.48 -17.33
CA THR A 12 14.59 -20.07 -17.32
C THR A 12 13.74 -19.77 -16.10
N VAL A 13 12.77 -20.63 -15.77
CA VAL A 13 11.92 -20.50 -14.58
C VAL A 13 12.77 -20.53 -13.30
N ALA A 14 13.74 -21.45 -13.21
CA ALA A 14 14.64 -21.56 -12.07
C ALA A 14 15.51 -20.31 -11.89
N VAL A 15 16.08 -19.78 -12.98
CA VAL A 15 16.87 -18.54 -12.97
C VAL A 15 16.00 -17.35 -12.54
N CYS A 16 14.79 -17.22 -13.09
CA CYS A 16 13.85 -16.16 -12.70
C CYS A 16 13.47 -16.25 -11.22
N ALA A 17 13.20 -17.46 -10.71
CA ALA A 17 12.89 -17.67 -9.29
C ALA A 17 14.08 -17.30 -8.40
N ALA A 18 15.30 -17.70 -8.77
CA ALA A 18 16.51 -17.35 -8.02
C ALA A 18 16.76 -15.84 -7.99
N VAL A 19 16.64 -15.16 -9.14
CA VAL A 19 16.77 -13.70 -9.24
C VAL A 19 15.70 -13.00 -8.41
N TYR A 20 14.45 -13.47 -8.46
CA TYR A 20 13.35 -12.94 -7.64
C TYR A 20 13.65 -13.07 -6.14
N LEU A 21 14.07 -14.24 -5.67
CA LEU A 21 14.39 -14.47 -4.26
C LEU A 21 15.56 -13.60 -3.78
N LEU A 22 16.57 -13.40 -4.63
CA LEU A 22 17.69 -12.50 -4.33
C LEU A 22 17.23 -11.04 -4.21
N LEU A 23 16.41 -10.57 -5.14
CA LEU A 23 15.85 -9.21 -5.11
C LEU A 23 14.95 -9.00 -3.89
N ALA A 24 14.06 -9.96 -3.60
CA ALA A 24 13.17 -9.93 -2.44
C ALA A 24 13.98 -9.86 -1.14
N ARG A 25 15.06 -10.65 -1.03
CA ARG A 25 15.96 -10.60 0.12
C ARG A 25 16.63 -9.23 0.28
N ARG A 26 17.15 -8.66 -0.81
CA ARG A 26 17.79 -7.33 -0.77
C ARG A 26 16.81 -6.21 -0.40
N LEU A 27 15.57 -6.29 -0.88
CA LEU A 27 14.51 -5.36 -0.48
C LEU A 27 14.14 -5.52 0.99
N ALA A 28 14.04 -6.76 1.48
CA ALA A 28 13.79 -7.02 2.90
C ALA A 28 14.89 -6.44 3.79
N ASP A 29 16.16 -6.57 3.39
CA ASP A 29 17.30 -5.99 4.10
C ASP A 29 17.26 -4.45 4.08
N ALA A 30 16.91 -3.85 2.92
CA ALA A 30 16.81 -2.40 2.77
C ALA A 30 15.71 -1.77 3.64
N VAL A 31 14.66 -2.53 3.96
CA VAL A 31 13.51 -2.07 4.75
C VAL A 31 13.61 -2.47 6.22
N HIS A 32 14.65 -3.22 6.60
CA HIS A 32 14.97 -3.51 8.01
C HIS A 32 15.00 -2.27 8.93
N PRO A 33 15.61 -1.12 8.57
CA PRO A 33 15.58 0.07 9.43
C PRO A 33 14.15 0.58 9.68
N MET A 34 13.28 0.55 8.66
CA MET A 34 11.88 0.97 8.80
C MET A 34 11.09 0.02 9.72
N ARG A 35 11.45 -1.27 9.75
CA ARG A 35 10.85 -2.25 10.69
C ARG A 35 11.24 -1.96 12.13
N LEU A 36 12.48 -1.57 12.36
CA LEU A 36 12.95 -1.17 13.68
C LEU A 36 12.28 0.14 14.12
N GLU A 37 12.10 1.08 13.19
CA GLU A 37 11.36 2.32 13.44
C GLU A 37 9.89 2.02 13.78
N LEU A 38 9.22 1.15 13.02
CA LEU A 38 7.87 0.66 13.31
C LEU A 38 7.77 0.03 14.70
N ALA A 39 8.74 -0.83 15.06
CA ALA A 39 8.79 -1.46 16.38
C ALA A 39 8.90 -0.41 17.49
N ARG A 40 9.84 0.53 17.34
CA ARG A 40 10.08 1.60 18.31
C ARG A 40 8.87 2.52 18.48
N GLU A 41 8.28 2.98 17.38
CA GLU A 41 7.14 3.88 17.41
C GLU A 41 5.87 3.17 17.91
N GLY A 42 5.65 1.93 17.47
CA GLY A 42 4.51 1.13 17.89
C GLY A 42 4.55 0.81 19.38
N GLU A 43 5.70 0.39 19.91
CA GLU A 43 5.87 0.17 21.35
C GLU A 43 5.71 1.45 22.17
N ALA A 44 6.24 2.58 21.69
CA ALA A 44 6.09 3.87 22.35
C ALA A 44 4.62 4.32 22.42
N LEU A 45 3.86 4.10 21.35
CA LEU A 45 2.43 4.41 21.28
C LEU A 45 1.60 3.52 22.21
N LEU A 46 1.91 2.22 22.29
CA LEU A 46 1.26 1.29 23.21
C LEU A 46 1.58 1.63 24.68
N ALA A 47 2.84 1.96 24.97
CA ALA A 47 3.29 2.34 26.31
C ALA A 47 2.67 3.66 26.80
N ALA A 48 2.35 4.58 25.89
CA ALA A 48 1.71 5.85 26.24
C ALA A 48 0.29 5.69 26.83
N GLY A 49 -0.38 4.56 26.58
CA GLY A 49 -1.69 4.23 27.17
C GLY A 49 -2.84 5.16 26.77
N ARG A 50 -2.68 5.93 25.69
CA ARG A 50 -3.67 6.91 25.19
C ARG A 50 -4.50 6.42 24.00
N LEU A 51 -4.24 5.20 23.54
CA LEU A 51 -4.94 4.59 22.42
C LEU A 51 -6.27 3.98 22.86
N ARG A 52 -7.25 3.95 21.96
CA ARG A 52 -8.45 3.12 22.12
C ARG A 52 -8.06 1.66 21.93
N ASP A 53 -8.81 0.74 22.53
CA ASP A 53 -8.52 -0.71 22.44
C ASP A 53 -8.37 -1.18 20.99
N ALA A 54 -9.26 -0.76 20.09
CA ALA A 54 -9.21 -1.09 18.67
C ALA A 54 -7.94 -0.57 17.96
N ASP A 55 -7.45 0.61 18.33
CA ASP A 55 -6.23 1.18 17.75
C ASP A 55 -4.99 0.46 18.30
N ALA A 56 -5.01 0.07 19.58
CA ALA A 56 -3.95 -0.70 20.20
C ALA A 56 -3.84 -2.11 19.61
N ASP A 57 -4.96 -2.78 19.36
CA ASP A 57 -5.00 -4.09 18.71
C ASP A 57 -4.50 -4.01 17.26
N TYR A 58 -4.85 -2.93 16.54
CA TYR A 58 -4.31 -2.69 15.21
C TYR A 58 -2.79 -2.47 15.21
N VAL A 59 -2.26 -1.66 16.15
CA VAL A 59 -0.81 -1.46 16.29
C VAL A 59 -0.10 -2.77 16.60
N ARG A 60 -0.65 -3.60 17.51
CA ARG A 60 -0.12 -4.95 17.79
C ARG A 60 -0.11 -5.84 16.55
N PHE A 61 -1.21 -5.85 15.80
CA PHE A 61 -1.28 -6.57 14.54
C PHE A 61 -0.19 -6.12 13.56
N CYS A 62 0.05 -4.81 13.43
CA CYS A 62 1.11 -4.27 12.58
C CYS A 62 2.50 -4.70 13.03
N LEU A 63 2.77 -4.70 14.35
CA LEU A 63 4.04 -5.16 14.92
C LEU A 63 4.28 -6.65 14.67
N ASP A 64 3.28 -7.49 14.97
CA ASP A 64 3.36 -8.94 14.81
C ASP A 64 3.53 -9.36 13.35
N ASN A 65 2.98 -8.58 12.42
CA ASN A 65 3.00 -8.90 11.00
C ASN A 65 3.99 -8.07 10.17
N ALA A 66 4.80 -7.21 10.80
CA ALA A 66 5.76 -6.36 10.09
C ALA A 66 6.74 -7.17 9.20
N PHE A 67 7.06 -8.40 9.61
CA PHE A 67 7.91 -9.33 8.89
C PHE A 67 7.14 -10.37 8.08
N ASN A 68 5.81 -10.42 8.24
CA ASN A 68 4.99 -11.46 7.65
C ASN A 68 4.46 -11.04 6.28
N GLY A 69 5.12 -11.56 5.24
CA GLY A 69 4.70 -11.36 3.87
C GLY A 69 3.30 -11.92 3.55
N MET A 70 2.74 -12.82 4.37
CA MET A 70 1.40 -13.38 4.15
C MET A 70 0.31 -12.31 4.15
N VAL A 71 0.50 -11.19 4.85
CA VAL A 71 -0.49 -10.10 4.85
C VAL A 71 -0.65 -9.51 3.44
N ALA A 72 0.45 -9.34 2.70
CA ALA A 72 0.38 -8.86 1.32
C ALA A 72 -0.33 -9.87 0.40
N PHE A 73 -0.14 -11.17 0.65
CA PHE A 73 -0.85 -12.23 -0.09
C PHE A 73 -2.36 -12.22 0.18
N TRP A 74 -2.77 -12.13 1.45
CA TRP A 74 -4.18 -11.94 1.81
C TRP A 74 -4.76 -10.67 1.21
N GLY A 75 -3.97 -9.59 1.16
CA GLY A 75 -4.32 -8.36 0.45
C GLY A 75 -4.69 -8.63 -1.00
N VAL A 76 -3.83 -9.29 -1.78
CA VAL A 76 -4.10 -9.67 -3.18
C VAL A 76 -5.36 -10.52 -3.32
N LEU A 77 -5.58 -11.46 -2.40
CA LEU A 77 -6.72 -12.38 -2.45
C LEU A 77 -8.05 -11.68 -2.10
N LEU A 78 -8.05 -10.78 -1.12
CA LEU A 78 -9.24 -10.10 -0.63
C LEU A 78 -9.60 -8.84 -1.44
N MET A 79 -8.62 -8.23 -2.11
CA MET A 79 -8.81 -6.99 -2.88
C MET A 79 -9.94 -7.08 -3.91
N PRO A 80 -10.07 -8.14 -4.74
CA PRO A 80 -11.15 -8.25 -5.70
C PRO A 80 -12.55 -8.23 -5.05
N PHE A 81 -12.68 -8.85 -3.87
CA PHE A 81 -13.94 -8.86 -3.12
C PHE A 81 -14.25 -7.49 -2.52
N LEU A 82 -13.25 -6.84 -1.91
CA LEU A 82 -13.35 -5.46 -1.42
C LEU A 82 -13.72 -4.49 -2.55
N SER A 83 -13.11 -4.65 -3.72
CA SER A 83 -13.38 -3.86 -4.91
C SER A 83 -14.81 -4.05 -5.40
N ALA A 84 -15.25 -5.29 -5.52
CA ALA A 84 -16.60 -5.63 -5.93
C ALA A 84 -17.63 -5.08 -4.94
N TRP A 85 -17.35 -5.16 -3.64
CA TRP A 85 -18.19 -4.58 -2.60
C TRP A 85 -18.26 -3.06 -2.69
N ILE A 86 -17.12 -2.39 -2.90
CA ILE A 86 -17.07 -0.93 -3.08
C ILE A 86 -17.87 -0.51 -4.31
N ILE A 87 -17.66 -1.17 -5.44
CA ILE A 87 -18.37 -0.87 -6.69
C ILE A 87 -19.87 -1.16 -6.54
N ALA A 88 -20.25 -2.28 -5.89
CA ALA A 88 -21.64 -2.66 -5.70
C ALA A 88 -22.42 -1.62 -4.89
N GLY A 89 -21.89 -1.13 -3.78
CA GLY A 89 -22.61 -0.13 -3.00
C GLY A 89 -22.55 1.30 -3.60
N LEU A 90 -21.69 1.56 -4.59
CA LEU A 90 -21.78 2.74 -5.45
C LEU A 90 -22.87 2.60 -6.54
N CYS A 91 -23.12 1.37 -7.02
CA CYS A 91 -24.14 1.07 -8.04
C CYS A 91 -25.56 0.93 -7.48
N LEU A 92 -25.71 0.55 -6.20
CA LEU A 92 -27.01 0.23 -5.60
C LEU A 92 -27.73 1.51 -5.11
N PRO A 93 -28.87 1.90 -5.72
CA PRO A 93 -29.54 3.19 -5.44
C PRO A 93 -30.23 3.29 -4.06
N HIS A 94 -30.15 2.26 -3.20
CA HIS A 94 -30.86 2.21 -1.91
C HIS A 94 -30.00 1.83 -0.70
N THR A 95 -28.67 1.73 -0.84
CA THR A 95 -27.77 1.54 0.31
C THR A 95 -27.28 2.87 0.88
N ASP A 96 -28.23 3.73 1.27
CA ASP A 96 -27.94 4.97 2.02
C ASP A 96 -27.40 4.69 3.44
N THR A 97 -27.38 3.42 3.85
CA THR A 97 -26.93 2.96 5.17
C THR A 97 -25.57 2.27 5.14
N ALA A 98 -25.21 1.48 4.12
CA ALA A 98 -24.00 0.66 4.16
C ALA A 98 -22.69 1.44 3.91
N PHE A 99 -22.69 2.41 2.98
CA PHE A 99 -21.50 3.21 2.72
C PHE A 99 -21.25 4.32 3.76
N ARG A 100 -22.29 4.68 4.52
CA ARG A 100 -22.17 5.47 5.76
C ARG A 100 -21.70 4.64 6.97
N THR A 101 -21.76 3.30 6.87
CA THR A 101 -21.39 2.34 7.91
C THR A 101 -20.28 1.37 7.51
N ILE A 102 -19.54 1.63 6.42
CA ILE A 102 -18.10 1.59 6.58
C ILE A 102 -17.90 2.64 7.67
N PRO A 103 -17.42 2.31 8.87
CA PRO A 103 -16.68 3.32 9.58
C PRO A 103 -15.54 3.67 8.63
N HIS A 104 -15.75 4.62 7.71
CA HIS A 104 -14.85 5.74 7.68
C HIS A 104 -14.74 6.05 9.17
N PRO A 105 -13.63 5.70 9.87
CA PRO A 105 -13.40 6.33 11.16
C PRO A 105 -13.67 7.77 10.82
N ARG A 106 -14.75 8.35 11.37
CA ARG A 106 -15.18 9.68 10.96
C ARG A 106 -13.87 10.41 11.00
N VAL A 107 -13.42 10.88 9.85
CA VAL A 107 -12.49 11.98 9.82
C VAL A 107 -13.40 13.13 10.25
N GLU A 108 -13.87 13.07 11.52
CA GLU A 108 -13.90 14.20 12.38
C GLU A 108 -12.61 14.92 11.98
N PRO A 109 -12.72 16.14 11.48
CA PRO A 109 -11.55 16.96 11.32
C PRO A 109 -11.01 17.16 12.75
N ARG A 110 -10.31 16.14 13.27
CA ARG A 110 -9.43 16.22 14.42
C ARG A 110 -8.48 17.31 13.98
N ALA A 111 -8.66 18.47 14.59
CA ALA A 111 -7.94 19.67 14.30
C ALA A 111 -6.45 19.33 14.12
N ARG A 112 -5.95 19.41 12.87
CA ARG A 112 -4.51 19.39 12.54
C ARG A 112 -3.64 18.33 13.26
N GLY A 113 -4.19 17.16 13.57
CA GLY A 113 -3.41 16.04 14.09
C GLY A 113 -3.68 14.82 13.23
N THR A 114 -2.73 14.42 12.39
CA THR A 114 -2.68 13.09 11.77
C THR A 114 -3.03 12.03 12.81
N SER A 115 -3.80 11.00 12.46
CA SER A 115 -4.06 9.91 13.40
C SER A 115 -2.72 9.41 13.93
N PRO A 116 -2.56 9.16 15.24
CA PRO A 116 -1.29 8.65 15.77
C PRO A 116 -0.90 7.30 15.15
N VAL A 117 -1.84 6.64 14.47
CA VAL A 117 -1.68 5.35 13.78
C VAL A 117 -1.31 5.50 12.29
N ASP A 118 -1.49 6.68 11.68
CA ASP A 118 -1.15 6.91 10.27
C ASP A 118 0.34 6.65 9.96
N PRO A 119 1.32 7.13 10.75
CA PRO A 119 2.73 6.83 10.49
C PRO A 119 3.05 5.33 10.65
N ILE A 120 2.43 4.67 11.63
CA ILE A 120 2.55 3.21 11.83
C ILE A 120 2.02 2.45 10.61
N THR A 121 0.91 2.91 10.05
CA THR A 121 0.28 2.30 8.88
C THR A 121 1.16 2.40 7.65
N ASP A 122 1.76 3.57 7.40
CA ASP A 122 2.67 3.77 6.26
C ASP A 122 3.94 2.90 6.39
N LEU A 123 4.56 2.89 7.58
CA LEU A 123 5.72 2.04 7.88
C LEU A 123 5.39 0.55 7.70
N PHE A 124 4.23 0.11 8.19
CA PHE A 124 3.74 -1.24 8.04
C PHE A 124 3.52 -1.63 6.57
N CYS A 125 2.83 -0.78 5.80
CA CYS A 125 2.57 -1.01 4.37
C CYS A 125 3.87 -1.13 3.57
N ARG A 126 4.83 -0.22 3.80
CA ARG A 126 6.16 -0.27 3.16
C ARG A 126 6.90 -1.56 3.52
N SER A 127 6.86 -1.95 4.79
CA SER A 127 7.49 -3.19 5.26
C SER A 127 6.87 -4.45 4.65
N ALA A 128 5.54 -4.52 4.63
CA ALA A 128 4.78 -5.65 4.10
C ALA A 128 4.98 -5.80 2.59
N PHE A 129 5.00 -4.69 1.84
CA PHE A 129 5.28 -4.70 0.40
C PHE A 129 6.73 -5.04 0.09
N ALA A 130 7.68 -4.60 0.92
CA ALA A 130 9.09 -4.99 0.77
C ALA A 130 9.32 -6.48 1.05
N ALA A 131 8.53 -7.08 1.95
CA ALA A 131 8.58 -8.52 2.20
C ALA A 131 8.08 -9.34 0.99
N ASN A 132 7.14 -8.80 0.21
CA ASN A 132 6.58 -9.44 -0.98
C ASN A 132 6.32 -8.42 -2.11
N PRO A 133 7.37 -8.02 -2.86
CA PRO A 133 7.26 -6.95 -3.85
C PRO A 133 6.28 -7.28 -4.97
N MET A 134 6.20 -8.55 -5.40
CA MET A 134 5.21 -8.97 -6.40
C MET A 134 3.77 -8.79 -5.92
N CYS A 135 3.47 -9.17 -4.68
CA CYS A 135 2.14 -8.95 -4.12
C CYS A 135 1.84 -7.46 -3.98
N GLY A 136 2.80 -6.65 -3.54
CA GLY A 136 2.66 -5.19 -3.46
C GLY A 136 2.33 -4.57 -4.81
N VAL A 137 3.05 -4.95 -5.89
CA VAL A 137 2.76 -4.48 -7.26
C VAL A 137 1.36 -4.86 -7.70
N ILE A 138 0.91 -6.09 -7.43
CA ILE A 138 -0.44 -6.53 -7.78
C ILE A 138 -1.50 -5.72 -7.02
N VAL A 139 -1.33 -5.51 -5.71
CA VAL A 139 -2.25 -4.71 -4.90
C VAL A 139 -2.31 -3.26 -5.42
N VAL A 140 -1.17 -2.64 -5.69
CA VAL A 140 -1.11 -1.27 -6.24
C VAL A 140 -1.80 -1.18 -7.60
N ALA A 141 -1.57 -2.15 -8.48
CA ALA A 141 -2.23 -2.21 -9.78
C ALA A 141 -3.75 -2.35 -9.64
N GLN A 142 -4.22 -3.24 -8.75
CA GLN A 142 -5.64 -3.40 -8.44
C GLN A 142 -6.25 -2.13 -7.87
N MET A 143 -5.60 -1.47 -6.90
CA MET A 143 -6.04 -0.18 -6.37
C MET A 143 -6.17 0.89 -7.47
N GLY A 144 -5.21 0.94 -8.40
CA GLY A 144 -5.25 1.86 -9.54
C GLY A 144 -6.43 1.60 -10.47
N ILE A 145 -6.73 0.34 -10.77
CA ILE A 145 -7.88 -0.05 -11.59
C ILE A 145 -9.19 0.34 -10.89
N VAL A 146 -9.34 0.04 -9.60
CA VAL A 146 -10.53 0.39 -8.82
C VAL A 146 -10.71 1.90 -8.76
N ALA A 147 -9.65 2.65 -8.47
CA ALA A 147 -9.69 4.10 -8.45
C ALA A 147 -10.14 4.68 -9.80
N ALA A 148 -9.63 4.14 -10.91
CA ALA A 148 -10.06 4.54 -12.26
C ALA A 148 -11.56 4.25 -12.50
N ILE A 149 -12.04 3.07 -12.12
CA ILE A 149 -13.46 2.70 -12.24
C ILE A 149 -14.34 3.64 -11.40
N VAL A 150 -13.98 3.89 -10.14
CA VAL A 150 -14.72 4.78 -9.24
C VAL A 150 -14.76 6.21 -9.80
N VAL A 151 -13.64 6.73 -10.32
CA VAL A 151 -13.58 8.05 -10.97
C VAL A 151 -14.51 8.12 -12.19
N LEU A 152 -14.52 7.08 -13.01
CA LEU A 152 -15.39 7.00 -14.19
C LEU A 152 -16.86 6.96 -13.80
N MET A 153 -17.22 6.17 -12.78
CA MET A 153 -18.60 6.02 -12.31
C MET A 153 -19.14 7.27 -11.61
N THR A 154 -18.31 7.96 -10.82
CA THR A 154 -18.72 9.16 -10.07
C THR A 154 -18.70 10.43 -10.91
N GLY A 155 -18.27 10.36 -12.18
CA GLY A 155 -18.21 11.51 -13.08
C GLY A 155 -17.20 12.60 -12.66
N GLN A 156 -16.36 12.35 -11.65
CA GLN A 156 -15.36 13.29 -11.13
C GLN A 156 -14.09 13.38 -12.00
N LEU A 157 -14.25 13.23 -13.31
CA LEU A 157 -13.16 13.31 -14.30
C LEU A 157 -12.40 14.65 -14.24
N ARG A 158 -13.04 15.74 -13.79
CA ARG A 158 -12.38 17.04 -13.58
C ARG A 158 -11.40 17.02 -12.39
N SER A 159 -11.75 16.37 -11.29
CA SER A 159 -10.87 16.19 -10.12
C SER A 159 -9.71 15.24 -10.42
N ALA A 160 -9.94 14.20 -11.22
CA ALA A 160 -8.88 13.31 -11.67
C ALA A 160 -7.88 14.03 -12.61
N LYS A 161 -8.36 14.92 -13.49
CA LYS A 161 -7.51 15.78 -14.33
C LYS A 161 -6.69 16.80 -13.53
N SER A 162 -7.20 17.31 -12.39
CA SER A 162 -6.40 18.20 -11.54
C SER A 162 -5.34 17.43 -10.76
N LEU A 163 -5.65 16.22 -10.29
CA LEU A 163 -4.70 15.33 -9.63
C LEU A 163 -3.56 14.89 -10.56
N SER A 164 -3.87 14.49 -11.80
CA SER A 164 -2.84 14.10 -12.75
C SER A 164 -1.92 15.26 -13.11
N ARG A 165 -2.46 16.47 -13.26
CA ARG A 165 -1.64 17.68 -13.44
C ARG A 165 -0.78 17.97 -12.22
N ALA A 166 -1.34 17.89 -11.01
CA ALA A 166 -0.59 18.11 -9.78
C ALA A 166 0.58 17.11 -9.61
N VAL A 167 0.40 15.85 -10.02
CA VAL A 167 1.46 14.84 -10.01
C VAL A 167 2.54 15.16 -11.04
N VAL A 168 2.16 15.54 -12.26
CA VAL A 168 3.12 15.96 -13.30
C VAL A 168 3.89 17.22 -12.87
N ASP A 169 3.20 18.17 -12.25
CA ASP A 169 3.80 19.40 -11.73
C ASP A 169 4.75 19.08 -10.55
N ALA A 170 4.38 18.17 -9.66
CA ALA A 170 5.25 17.70 -8.58
C ALA A 170 6.49 16.98 -9.12
N GLU A 171 6.35 16.12 -10.13
CA GLU A 171 7.46 15.42 -10.76
C GLU A 171 8.42 16.40 -11.46
N SER A 172 7.87 17.41 -12.14
CA SER A 172 8.66 18.46 -12.78
C SER A 172 9.40 19.33 -11.75
N ALA A 173 8.79 19.63 -10.60
CA ALA A 173 9.42 20.35 -9.50
C ALA A 173 10.54 19.54 -8.83
N VAL A 174 10.35 18.23 -8.64
CA VAL A 174 11.38 17.32 -8.12
C VAL A 174 12.56 17.21 -9.09
N ARG A 175 12.32 17.04 -10.40
CA ARG A 175 13.38 17.05 -11.42
C ARG A 175 14.13 18.39 -11.47
N ALA A 176 13.42 19.51 -11.34
CA ALA A 176 14.05 20.83 -11.28
C ALA A 176 14.96 20.95 -10.05
N ARG A 177 14.49 20.55 -8.86
CA ARG A 177 15.32 20.55 -7.64
C ARG A 177 16.56 19.67 -7.77
N LEU A 178 16.47 18.50 -8.39
CA LEU A 178 17.63 17.62 -8.61
C LEU A 178 18.64 18.22 -9.60
N ARG A 179 18.17 18.95 -10.62
CA ARG A 179 19.04 19.64 -11.59
C ARG A 179 19.73 20.89 -11.02
N PHE A 180 19.03 21.66 -10.17
CA PHE A 180 19.58 22.88 -9.59
C PHE A 180 20.36 22.65 -8.29
N GLY A 181 20.00 21.62 -7.51
CA GLY A 181 20.75 21.20 -6.32
C GLY A 181 22.14 20.64 -6.65
N ALA A 182 22.29 19.99 -7.82
CA ALA A 182 23.57 19.47 -8.30
C ALA A 182 24.55 20.53 -8.85
N ARG A 183 24.15 21.81 -8.93
CA ARG A 183 25.03 22.94 -9.33
C ARG A 183 25.56 23.75 -8.14
N ALA A 184 25.13 23.45 -6.92
CA ALA A 184 25.49 24.20 -5.72
C ALA A 184 26.56 23.50 -4.85
N THR A 185 27.16 22.42 -5.35
CA THR A 185 28.32 21.70 -4.78
C THR A 185 29.43 21.63 -5.80
#